data_AF-A0A947DX15-F1
#
_entry.id   AF-A0A947DX15-F1
#
_cell.length_a   1.000
_cell.length_b   1.000
_cell.length_c   1.000
_cell.angle_alpha   90.00
_cell.angle_beta   90.00
_cell.angle_gamma   90.00
#
_symmetry.space_group_name_H-M   'P 1'
#
loop_
_entity.id
_entity.type
_entity.pdbx_description
1 polymer ?
#
loop_
_entity_poly.entity_id
_entity_poly.type
_entity_poly.pdbx_seq_one_letter_code
_entity_poly.pdbx_strand_id
1 'polypeptide(L)'
;MRQRIREEEASVALYWDFENLHASLAEARQEGAYSKQDNRFKVQEPLIDVQAVVELAASFGPIAINRAYCNWQYFSRYRDALLQCAVELIQLFPPGGSAKNGADIKLCLDAMEDLGRFGHIGTIMIVGGDSDFMPVSQKVKAAGRTLVGIGARKNTNRHWAKSCHEFCYYESLAGSTAAPADLLAGSDPAAELFKRAVRLLAQTQGDAWVSQSAVWHMIKRLDATFDPQEHGHASFLAMRKAFDAWVEARDGASETLVRLR
;
A
#
# COMPACT_ATOMS: atom_id res chain seq x y z
N MET A 1 26.72 -5.38 -27.42
CA MET A 1 26.30 -3.98 -27.19
C MET A 1 25.45 -3.95 -25.93
N ARG A 2 26.09 -3.84 -24.75
CA ARG A 2 25.37 -3.78 -23.47
C ARG A 2 24.75 -2.39 -23.37
N GLN A 3 23.46 -2.29 -23.70
CA GLN A 3 22.67 -1.11 -23.41
C GLN A 3 22.84 -0.81 -21.92
N ARG A 4 23.30 0.41 -21.62
CA ARG A 4 23.22 0.99 -20.29
C ARG A 4 21.76 0.89 -19.87
N ILE A 5 21.45 -0.07 -19.01
CA ILE A 5 20.23 -0.05 -18.22
C ILE A 5 20.34 1.26 -17.44
N ARG A 6 19.57 2.28 -17.84
CA ARG A 6 19.20 3.33 -16.90
C ARG A 6 18.70 2.60 -15.66
N GLU A 7 19.09 3.01 -14.47
CA GLU A 7 18.46 2.55 -13.23
C GLU A 7 16.98 2.90 -13.31
N GLU A 8 16.20 2.08 -14.01
CA GLU A 8 14.76 2.13 -14.00
C GLU A 8 14.38 1.67 -12.61
N GLU A 9 13.78 2.60 -11.87
CA GLU A 9 13.34 2.38 -10.52
C GLU A 9 12.45 1.13 -10.48
N ALA A 10 12.85 0.15 -9.66
CA ALA A 10 12.20 -1.13 -9.66
C ALA A 10 10.73 -0.99 -9.22
N SER A 11 9.82 -1.56 -10.00
CA SER A 11 8.38 -1.42 -9.76
C SER A 11 7.88 -2.37 -8.67
N VAL A 12 6.70 -2.04 -8.15
CA VAL A 12 5.99 -2.75 -7.10
C VAL A 12 4.81 -3.51 -7.68
N ALA A 13 4.64 -4.75 -7.27
CA ALA A 13 3.44 -5.54 -7.53
C ALA A 13 2.75 -5.88 -6.21
N LEU A 14 1.53 -5.39 -6.06
CA LEU A 14 0.71 -5.46 -4.84
C LEU A 14 -0.42 -6.47 -5.02
N TYR A 15 -0.50 -7.44 -4.12
CA TYR A 15 -1.51 -8.48 -4.12
C TYR A 15 -2.22 -8.56 -2.79
N TRP A 16 -3.55 -8.59 -2.82
CA TRP A 16 -4.37 -8.59 -1.61
C TRP A 16 -5.16 -9.87 -1.45
N ASP A 17 -4.95 -10.57 -0.35
CA ASP A 17 -5.99 -11.43 0.20
C ASP A 17 -6.98 -10.53 0.98
N PHE A 18 -7.85 -9.88 0.20
CA PHE A 18 -8.73 -8.81 0.69
C PHE A 18 -9.71 -9.35 1.73
N GLU A 19 -10.21 -10.57 1.50
CA GLU A 19 -11.11 -11.25 2.42
C GLU A 19 -10.41 -11.61 3.73
N ASN A 20 -9.16 -12.11 3.69
CA ASN A 20 -8.38 -12.43 4.89
C ASN A 20 -8.09 -11.19 5.76
N LEU A 21 -7.68 -10.08 5.15
CA LEU A 21 -7.46 -8.83 5.88
C LEU A 21 -8.78 -8.33 6.50
N HIS A 22 -9.87 -8.31 5.73
CA HIS A 22 -11.17 -7.85 6.22
C HIS A 22 -11.66 -8.70 7.40
N ALA A 23 -11.62 -10.03 7.24
CA ALA A 23 -11.98 -10.98 8.29
C ALA A 23 -11.19 -10.72 9.56
N SER A 24 -9.88 -10.49 9.43
CA SER A 24 -9.01 -10.20 10.56
C SER A 24 -9.37 -8.93 11.30
N LEU A 25 -9.75 -7.87 10.58
CA LEU A 25 -10.21 -6.61 11.18
C LEU A 25 -11.60 -6.75 11.79
N ALA A 26 -12.50 -7.53 11.19
CA ALA A 26 -13.83 -7.81 11.73
C ALA A 26 -13.72 -8.56 13.07
N GLU A 27 -12.87 -9.59 13.15
CA GLU A 27 -12.60 -10.34 14.38
C GLU A 27 -11.91 -9.51 15.46
N ALA A 28 -11.08 -8.53 15.07
CA ALA A 28 -10.48 -7.59 16.01
C ALA A 28 -11.51 -6.64 16.63
N ARG A 29 -12.56 -6.25 15.90
CA ARG A 29 -13.67 -5.43 16.42
C ARG A 29 -14.64 -6.23 17.28
N GLN A 30 -15.02 -7.43 16.82
CA GLN A 30 -15.93 -8.31 17.54
C GLN A 30 -15.54 -9.77 17.29
N GLU A 31 -15.13 -10.46 18.34
CA GLU A 31 -14.71 -11.85 18.27
C GLU A 31 -15.84 -12.76 17.75
N GLY A 32 -15.53 -13.60 16.77
CA GLY A 32 -16.50 -14.48 16.12
C GLY A 32 -17.49 -13.78 15.18
N ALA A 33 -17.31 -12.48 14.88
CA ALA A 33 -18.16 -11.78 13.93
C ALA A 33 -18.04 -12.35 12.51
N TYR A 34 -16.84 -12.78 12.09
CA TYR A 34 -16.63 -13.26 10.72
C TYR A 34 -16.85 -14.78 10.54
N SER A 35 -16.65 -15.57 11.60
CA SER A 35 -16.74 -17.04 11.54
C SER A 35 -18.16 -17.59 11.43
N LYS A 36 -19.18 -16.77 11.73
CA LYS A 36 -20.59 -17.16 11.52
C LYS A 36 -20.94 -17.06 10.04
N GLN A 37 -21.47 -18.15 9.48
CA GLN A 37 -21.82 -18.26 8.07
C GLN A 37 -22.74 -17.11 7.59
N ASP A 38 -23.71 -16.73 8.42
CA ASP A 38 -24.63 -15.61 8.16
C ASP A 38 -23.94 -14.25 8.02
N ASN A 39 -22.75 -14.09 8.61
CA ASN A 39 -22.01 -12.84 8.58
C ASN A 39 -21.02 -12.74 7.43
N ARG A 40 -20.54 -13.87 6.89
CA ARG A 40 -19.63 -13.89 5.73
C ARG A 40 -20.35 -13.63 4.41
N PHE A 41 -21.60 -14.09 4.29
CA PHE A 41 -22.40 -14.01 3.06
C PHE A 41 -23.44 -12.88 3.08
N LYS A 42 -23.03 -11.70 3.54
CA LYS A 42 -23.83 -10.46 3.51
C LYS A 42 -22.95 -9.27 3.14
N VAL A 43 -23.56 -8.14 2.81
CA VAL A 43 -22.82 -6.90 2.53
C VAL A 43 -21.94 -6.53 3.73
N GLN A 44 -20.64 -6.40 3.49
CA GLN A 44 -19.62 -6.11 4.48
C GLN A 44 -19.47 -4.61 4.69
N GLU A 45 -19.25 -4.21 5.95
CA GLU A 45 -18.88 -2.84 6.30
C GLU A 45 -17.42 -2.55 5.92
N PRO A 46 -17.09 -1.31 5.51
CA PRO A 46 -15.72 -0.93 5.21
C PRO A 46 -14.89 -0.83 6.50
N LEU A 47 -13.92 -1.73 6.62
CA LEU A 47 -12.92 -1.80 7.69
C LEU A 47 -11.50 -1.46 7.21
N ILE A 48 -11.27 -1.56 5.90
CA ILE A 48 -9.96 -1.45 5.25
C ILE A 48 -9.86 -0.06 4.64
N ASP A 49 -8.81 0.67 5.00
CA ASP A 49 -8.38 1.87 4.32
C ASP A 49 -7.53 1.44 3.12
N VAL A 50 -8.20 1.31 1.96
CA VAL A 50 -7.56 0.85 0.72
C VAL A 50 -6.47 1.82 0.30
N GLN A 51 -6.74 3.12 0.44
CA GLN A 51 -5.81 4.17 0.06
C GLN A 51 -4.52 4.05 0.88
N ALA A 52 -4.59 3.96 2.21
CA ALA A 52 -3.39 3.91 3.06
C ALA A 52 -2.42 2.77 2.69
N VAL A 53 -2.92 1.61 2.27
CA VAL A 53 -2.09 0.47 1.87
C VAL A 53 -1.48 0.68 0.47
N VAL A 54 -2.24 1.25 -0.47
CA VAL A 54 -1.71 1.58 -1.81
C VAL A 54 -0.65 2.67 -1.72
N GLU A 55 -0.84 3.65 -0.84
CA GLU A 55 0.15 4.69 -0.59
C GLU A 55 1.43 4.16 0.06
N LEU A 56 1.31 3.21 0.98
CA LEU A 56 2.47 2.46 1.48
C LEU A 56 3.15 1.74 0.31
N ALA A 57 2.42 1.09 -0.58
CA ALA A 57 3.05 0.42 -1.72
C ALA A 57 3.78 1.38 -2.66
N ALA A 58 3.22 2.57 -2.89
CA ALA A 58 3.82 3.61 -3.71
C ALA A 58 5.15 4.16 -3.14
N SER A 59 5.36 4.07 -1.82
CA SER A 59 6.61 4.49 -1.20
C SER A 59 7.79 3.56 -1.51
N PHE A 60 7.52 2.30 -1.89
CA PHE A 60 8.53 1.33 -2.32
C PHE A 60 8.90 1.45 -3.81
N GLY A 61 8.10 2.17 -4.61
CA GLY A 61 8.33 2.33 -6.05
C GLY A 61 7.03 2.53 -6.84
N PRO A 62 7.12 2.71 -8.17
CA PRO A 62 5.93 2.80 -9.02
C PRO A 62 5.15 1.48 -9.00
N ILE A 63 3.83 1.54 -8.80
CA ILE A 63 2.98 0.35 -8.75
C ILE A 63 2.66 -0.09 -10.19
N ALA A 64 3.15 -1.27 -10.57
CA ALA A 64 2.88 -1.88 -11.87
C ALA A 64 1.69 -2.83 -11.84
N ILE A 65 1.44 -3.48 -10.70
CA ILE A 65 0.35 -4.45 -10.51
C ILE A 65 -0.32 -4.15 -9.18
N ASN A 66 -1.66 -4.13 -9.17
CA ASN A 66 -2.46 -3.98 -7.96
C ASN A 66 -3.71 -4.87 -8.07
N ARG A 67 -3.65 -6.08 -7.50
CA ARG A 67 -4.73 -7.08 -7.61
C ARG A 67 -5.29 -7.46 -6.25
N ALA A 68 -6.60 -7.45 -6.11
CA ALA A 68 -7.28 -7.93 -4.93
C ALA A 68 -8.10 -9.18 -5.21
N TYR A 69 -8.02 -10.15 -4.30
CA TYR A 69 -8.66 -11.45 -4.41
C TYR A 69 -9.77 -11.55 -3.35
N CYS A 70 -11.00 -11.71 -3.80
CA CYS A 70 -12.16 -11.70 -2.92
C CYS A 70 -13.41 -12.31 -3.58
N ASN A 71 -14.40 -12.66 -2.77
CA ASN A 71 -15.76 -12.79 -3.25
C ASN A 71 -16.48 -11.43 -3.23
N TRP A 72 -16.37 -10.66 -4.32
CA TRP A 72 -16.85 -9.27 -4.42
C TRP A 72 -18.37 -9.11 -4.28
N GLN A 73 -19.15 -10.19 -4.38
CA GLN A 73 -20.60 -10.19 -4.13
C GLN A 73 -20.97 -9.49 -2.81
N TYR A 74 -20.10 -9.58 -1.81
CA TYR A 74 -20.34 -9.10 -0.45
C TYR A 74 -19.61 -7.80 -0.11
N PHE A 75 -18.78 -7.27 -1.01
CA PHE A 75 -17.87 -6.15 -0.72
C PHE A 75 -18.20 -4.89 -1.54
N SER A 76 -19.46 -4.74 -1.98
CA SER A 76 -19.91 -3.63 -2.82
C SER A 76 -19.66 -2.23 -2.25
N ARG A 77 -19.57 -2.09 -0.91
CA ARG A 77 -19.26 -0.82 -0.23
C ARG A 77 -17.83 -0.32 -0.47
N TYR A 78 -16.93 -1.18 -0.95
CA TYR A 78 -15.55 -0.81 -1.27
C TYR A 78 -15.37 -0.32 -2.71
N ARG A 79 -16.42 -0.37 -3.54
CA ARG A 79 -16.34 -0.07 -4.98
C ARG A 79 -15.59 1.22 -5.28
N ASP A 80 -15.97 2.33 -4.65
CA ASP A 80 -15.39 3.63 -4.99
C ASP A 80 -13.92 3.72 -4.58
N ALA A 81 -13.58 3.23 -3.38
CA ALA A 81 -12.20 3.20 -2.89
C ALA A 81 -11.28 2.32 -3.75
N LEU A 82 -11.77 1.13 -4.16
CA LEU A 82 -11.02 0.21 -5.02
C LEU A 82 -10.81 0.79 -6.43
N LEU A 83 -11.83 1.43 -7.00
CA LEU A 83 -11.75 2.09 -8.31
C LEU A 83 -10.79 3.28 -8.28
N GLN A 84 -10.87 4.13 -7.27
CA GLN A 84 -9.98 5.28 -7.09
C GLN A 84 -8.52 4.86 -6.98
N CYS A 85 -8.25 3.69 -6.39
CA CYS A 85 -6.91 3.14 -6.24
C CYS A 85 -6.47 2.24 -7.42
N ALA A 86 -7.22 2.21 -8.52
CA ALA A 86 -6.96 1.40 -9.70
C ALA A 86 -6.68 -0.10 -9.40
N VAL A 87 -7.44 -0.68 -8.47
CA VAL A 87 -7.29 -2.09 -8.07
C VAL A 87 -7.99 -3.00 -9.08
N GLU A 88 -7.28 -3.97 -9.62
CA GLU A 88 -7.85 -5.07 -10.40
C GLU A 88 -8.54 -6.08 -9.47
N LEU A 89 -9.83 -6.34 -9.71
CA LEU A 89 -10.67 -7.17 -8.85
C LEU A 89 -10.76 -8.60 -9.36
N ILE A 90 -10.12 -9.54 -8.66
CA ILE A 90 -10.15 -10.97 -8.97
C ILE A 90 -11.28 -11.63 -8.17
N GLN A 91 -12.33 -12.03 -8.87
CA GLN A 91 -13.49 -12.68 -8.26
C GLN A 91 -13.22 -14.16 -7.96
N LEU A 92 -13.52 -14.57 -6.72
CA LEU A 92 -13.41 -15.96 -6.27
C LEU A 92 -14.71 -16.39 -5.59
N PHE A 93 -15.26 -17.52 -6.04
CA PHE A 93 -16.40 -18.16 -5.37
C PHE A 93 -15.90 -19.34 -4.54
N PRO A 94 -16.24 -19.44 -3.24
CA PRO A 94 -15.89 -20.61 -2.45
C PRO A 94 -16.65 -21.83 -2.98
N PRO A 95 -16.00 -23.01 -3.07
CA PRO A 95 -16.61 -24.24 -3.61
C PRO A 95 -17.64 -24.90 -2.66
N GLY A 96 -18.35 -24.10 -1.85
CA GLY A 96 -19.33 -24.53 -0.86
C GLY A 96 -19.42 -23.53 0.31
N GLY A 97 -20.52 -23.58 1.07
CA GLY A 97 -20.81 -22.61 2.14
C GLY A 97 -19.77 -22.53 3.27
N SER A 98 -18.96 -23.58 3.45
CA SER A 98 -17.92 -23.66 4.50
C SER A 98 -16.49 -23.66 3.95
N ALA A 99 -16.31 -23.54 2.63
CA ALA A 99 -14.99 -23.64 2.01
C ALA A 99 -14.21 -22.32 2.09
N LYS A 100 -12.88 -22.39 2.21
CA LYS A 100 -11.99 -21.27 1.88
C LYS A 100 -12.16 -20.95 0.38
N ASN A 101 -12.07 -19.68 0.00
CA ASN A 101 -12.26 -19.23 -1.39
C ASN A 101 -11.04 -19.52 -2.30
N GLY A 102 -9.93 -20.04 -1.75
CA GLY A 102 -8.69 -20.32 -2.48
C GLY A 102 -7.92 -19.07 -2.92
N ALA A 103 -8.19 -17.92 -2.30
CA ALA A 103 -7.53 -16.66 -2.61
C ALA A 103 -6.02 -16.73 -2.40
N ASP A 104 -5.59 -17.34 -1.29
CA ASP A 104 -4.20 -17.64 -0.96
C ASP A 104 -3.44 -18.30 -2.12
N ILE A 105 -3.94 -19.42 -2.63
CA ILE A 105 -3.30 -20.19 -3.71
C ILE A 105 -3.30 -19.40 -5.01
N LYS A 106 -4.43 -18.82 -5.41
CA LYS A 106 -4.53 -18.10 -6.68
C LYS A 106 -3.62 -16.87 -6.69
N LEU A 107 -3.61 -16.10 -5.59
CA LEU A 107 -2.72 -14.97 -5.39
C LEU A 107 -1.25 -15.39 -5.52
N CYS A 108 -0.86 -16.48 -4.86
CA CYS A 108 0.51 -16.98 -4.91
C CYS A 108 0.95 -17.37 -6.33
N LEU A 109 0.06 -18.00 -7.09
CA LEU A 109 0.33 -18.40 -8.48
C LEU A 109 0.51 -17.17 -9.37
N ASP A 110 -0.40 -16.21 -9.31
CA ASP A 110 -0.33 -14.98 -10.09
C ASP A 110 0.93 -14.18 -9.76
N ALA A 111 1.26 -14.02 -8.47
CA ALA A 111 2.46 -13.32 -8.04
C ALA A 111 3.74 -13.95 -8.59
N MET A 112 3.81 -15.28 -8.63
CA MET A 112 4.96 -16.00 -9.17
C MET A 112 5.03 -15.96 -10.70
N GLU A 113 3.88 -16.01 -11.39
CA GLU A 113 3.81 -15.84 -12.84
C GLU A 113 4.30 -14.44 -13.25
N ASP A 114 3.76 -13.40 -12.61
CA ASP A 114 4.12 -12.01 -12.88
C ASP A 114 5.60 -11.75 -12.58
N LEU A 115 6.13 -12.30 -11.49
CA LEU A 115 7.56 -12.20 -11.15
C LEU A 115 8.46 -12.76 -12.24
N GLY A 116 8.06 -13.88 -12.86
CA GLY A 116 8.81 -14.50 -13.96
C GLY A 116 8.62 -13.77 -15.29
N ARG A 117 7.45 -13.16 -15.50
CA ARG A 117 7.07 -12.49 -16.75
C ARG A 117 7.61 -11.07 -16.85
N PHE A 118 7.63 -10.32 -15.75
CA PHE A 118 7.91 -8.89 -15.74
C PHE A 118 9.21 -8.58 -14.99
N GLY A 119 10.31 -8.46 -15.74
CA GLY A 119 11.65 -8.24 -15.18
C GLY A 119 11.85 -6.92 -14.43
N HIS A 120 10.94 -5.95 -14.58
CA HIS A 120 10.96 -4.65 -13.89
C HIS A 120 10.30 -4.70 -12.50
N ILE A 121 9.65 -5.82 -12.12
CA ILE A 121 9.11 -6.00 -10.76
C ILE A 121 10.28 -6.29 -9.82
N GLY A 122 10.59 -5.31 -8.96
CA GLY A 122 11.63 -5.42 -7.93
C GLY A 122 11.08 -5.83 -6.57
N THR A 123 9.85 -5.42 -6.28
CA THR A 123 9.22 -5.58 -4.97
C THR A 123 7.85 -6.24 -5.14
N ILE A 124 7.65 -7.36 -4.45
CA ILE A 124 6.35 -8.01 -4.29
C ILE A 124 5.79 -7.63 -2.92
N MET A 125 4.56 -7.16 -2.89
CA MET A 125 3.83 -6.84 -1.67
C MET A 125 2.62 -7.73 -1.53
N ILE A 126 2.50 -8.44 -0.40
CA ILE A 126 1.37 -9.33 -0.10
C ILE A 126 0.63 -8.79 1.12
N VAL A 127 -0.65 -8.47 0.92
CA VAL A 127 -1.57 -8.07 1.99
C VAL A 127 -2.34 -9.31 2.44
N GLY A 128 -1.95 -9.86 3.59
CA GLY A 128 -2.53 -11.06 4.17
C GLY A 128 -1.74 -11.56 5.37
N GLY A 129 -2.42 -12.23 6.31
CA GLY A 129 -1.84 -12.74 7.55
C GLY A 129 -1.52 -14.23 7.56
N ASP A 130 -1.89 -15.00 6.52
CA ASP A 130 -1.78 -16.46 6.49
C ASP A 130 -0.34 -16.95 6.28
N SER A 131 0.04 -18.05 6.92
CA SER A 131 1.33 -18.73 6.70
C SER A 131 1.45 -19.38 5.32
N ASP A 132 0.34 -19.56 4.61
CA ASP A 132 0.33 -20.15 3.27
C ASP A 132 1.11 -19.32 2.24
N PHE A 133 1.46 -18.06 2.54
CA PHE A 133 2.34 -17.21 1.73
C PHE A 133 3.86 -17.50 1.90
N MET A 134 4.27 -18.27 2.90
CA MET A 134 5.69 -18.56 3.17
C MET A 134 6.45 -19.17 1.96
N PRO A 135 5.89 -20.12 1.18
CA PRO A 135 6.55 -20.65 -0.01
C PRO A 135 6.83 -19.56 -1.06
N VAL A 136 5.91 -18.61 -1.27
CA VAL A 136 6.13 -17.47 -2.17
C VAL A 136 7.28 -16.60 -1.68
N SER A 137 7.37 -16.36 -0.36
CA SER A 137 8.49 -15.62 0.21
C SER A 137 9.84 -16.22 -0.17
N GLN A 138 9.97 -17.55 -0.08
CA GLN A 138 11.21 -18.24 -0.42
C GLN A 138 11.56 -18.07 -1.90
N LYS A 139 10.56 -18.14 -2.79
CA LYS A 139 10.75 -18.00 -4.23
C LYS A 139 11.10 -16.56 -4.64
N VAL A 140 10.43 -15.56 -4.06
CA VAL A 140 10.72 -14.13 -4.29
C VAL A 140 12.16 -13.82 -3.85
N LYS A 141 12.57 -14.31 -2.68
CA LYS A 141 13.95 -14.21 -2.17
C LYS A 141 14.96 -14.88 -3.09
N ALA A 142 14.68 -16.11 -3.52
CA ALA A 142 15.56 -16.84 -4.44
C ALA A 142 15.71 -16.14 -5.81
N ALA A 143 14.70 -15.38 -6.24
CA ALA A 143 14.74 -14.57 -7.46
C ALA A 143 15.50 -13.23 -7.29
N GLY A 144 16.01 -12.93 -6.09
CA GLY A 144 16.71 -11.67 -5.80
C GLY A 144 15.79 -10.46 -5.74
N ARG A 145 14.51 -10.67 -5.39
CA ARG A 145 13.49 -9.61 -5.30
C ARG A 145 13.09 -9.35 -3.85
N THR A 146 12.61 -8.15 -3.58
CA THR A 146 12.15 -7.75 -2.25
C THR A 146 10.72 -8.28 -2.01
N LEU A 147 10.45 -8.69 -0.78
CA LEU A 147 9.13 -9.13 -0.33
C LEU A 147 8.74 -8.30 0.88
N VAL A 148 7.61 -7.59 0.77
CA VAL A 148 6.99 -6.86 1.88
C VAL A 148 5.66 -7.53 2.22
N GLY A 149 5.49 -7.90 3.49
CA GLY A 149 4.20 -8.40 3.98
C GLY A 149 3.41 -7.30 4.68
N ILE A 150 2.09 -7.32 4.53
CA ILE A 150 1.16 -6.46 5.28
C ILE A 150 0.10 -7.34 5.91
N GLY A 151 -0.18 -7.17 7.20
CA GLY A 151 -1.24 -7.94 7.86
C GLY A 151 -1.70 -7.35 9.18
N ALA A 152 -2.87 -7.79 9.65
CA ALA A 152 -3.39 -7.38 10.96
C ALA A 152 -2.60 -8.06 12.09
N ARG A 153 -2.22 -7.32 13.12
CA ARG A 153 -1.33 -7.78 14.20
C ARG A 153 -1.84 -9.00 14.95
N LYS A 154 -3.16 -9.07 15.19
CA LYS A 154 -3.78 -10.15 15.97
C LYS A 154 -3.74 -11.50 15.22
N ASN A 155 -3.94 -11.47 13.91
CA ASN A 155 -4.19 -12.67 13.10
C ASN A 155 -3.05 -13.00 12.11
N THR A 156 -1.98 -12.20 12.09
CA THR A 156 -0.78 -12.50 11.30
C THR A 156 0.06 -13.62 11.95
N ASN A 157 0.41 -14.63 11.16
CA ASN A 157 1.38 -15.65 11.57
C ASN A 157 2.79 -15.05 11.72
N ARG A 158 3.44 -15.26 12.88
CA ARG A 158 4.77 -14.71 13.17
C ARG A 158 5.88 -15.26 12.27
N HIS A 159 5.76 -16.50 11.80
CA HIS A 159 6.71 -17.10 10.87
C HIS A 159 6.57 -16.51 9.47
N TRP A 160 5.34 -16.23 9.03
CA TRP A 160 5.08 -15.47 7.80
C TRP A 160 5.73 -14.09 7.88
N ALA A 161 5.47 -13.32 8.94
CA ALA A 161 6.05 -11.99 9.11
C ALA A 161 7.59 -12.02 9.10
N LYS A 162 8.21 -12.97 9.83
CA LYS A 162 9.67 -13.17 9.82
C LYS A 162 10.23 -13.65 8.49
N SER A 163 9.40 -14.27 7.65
CA SER A 163 9.84 -14.77 6.34
C SER A 163 10.01 -13.64 5.34
N CYS A 164 9.35 -12.49 5.51
CA CYS A 164 9.47 -11.32 4.63
C CYS A 164 10.85 -10.63 4.75
N HIS A 165 11.15 -9.71 3.84
CA HIS A 165 12.27 -8.77 4.04
C HIS A 165 11.84 -7.66 4.99
N GLU A 166 10.63 -7.14 4.76
CA GLU A 166 9.97 -6.16 5.60
C GLU A 166 8.53 -6.60 5.87
N PHE A 167 8.00 -6.23 7.03
CA PHE A 167 6.62 -6.52 7.39
C PHE A 167 5.98 -5.32 8.08
N CYS A 168 4.86 -4.86 7.55
CA CYS A 168 4.08 -3.77 8.10
C CYS A 168 2.79 -4.29 8.74
N TYR A 169 2.51 -3.88 9.97
CA TYR A 169 1.23 -4.17 10.58
C TYR A 169 0.20 -3.15 10.14
N TYR A 170 -0.96 -3.62 9.66
CA TYR A 170 -2.01 -2.75 9.13
C TYR A 170 -2.46 -1.67 10.13
N GLU A 171 -2.50 -1.99 11.42
CA GLU A 171 -2.88 -1.04 12.47
C GLU A 171 -1.90 0.15 12.59
N SER A 172 -0.63 -0.04 12.21
CA SER A 172 0.35 1.05 12.15
C SER A 172 0.08 2.02 11.00
N LEU A 173 -0.60 1.55 9.95
CA LEU A 173 -1.05 2.38 8.82
C LEU A 173 -2.35 3.12 9.17
N ALA A 174 -3.33 2.39 9.70
CA ALA A 174 -4.62 2.94 10.13
C ALA A 174 -4.53 3.87 11.35
N GLY A 175 -3.53 3.66 12.22
CA GLY A 175 -3.25 4.54 13.37
C GLY A 175 -2.68 5.90 12.98
N SER A 176 -2.15 6.03 11.76
CA SER A 176 -1.70 7.33 11.21
C SER A 176 -2.84 8.14 10.58
N THR A 177 -4.03 7.54 10.41
CA THR A 177 -5.24 8.21 9.91
C THR A 177 -6.27 8.48 11.01
N ALA A 178 -5.98 8.15 12.27
CA ALA A 178 -6.74 8.60 13.44
C ALA A 178 -6.30 10.02 13.87
N ALA A 179 -6.32 10.97 12.94
CA ALA A 179 -6.70 12.33 13.27
C ALA A 179 -8.17 12.47 12.87
N PRO A 180 -9.05 12.98 13.73
CA PRO A 180 -10.46 13.13 13.38
C PRO A 180 -10.56 13.95 12.10
N ALA A 181 -11.43 13.53 11.19
CA ALA A 181 -11.84 14.28 10.00
C ALA A 181 -12.60 15.59 10.35
N ASP A 182 -12.30 16.20 11.49
CA ASP A 182 -13.08 17.26 12.14
C ASP A 182 -12.20 18.36 12.77
N LEU A 183 -10.94 18.52 12.36
CA LEU A 183 -10.11 19.64 12.86
C LEU A 183 -9.53 20.62 11.84
N LEU A 184 -9.68 20.43 10.53
CA LEU A 184 -9.29 21.48 9.56
C LEU A 184 -10.18 21.47 8.30
N ALA A 185 -11.45 21.86 8.47
CA ALA A 185 -12.21 22.43 7.34
C ALA A 185 -11.48 23.73 6.91
N GLY A 186 -10.60 23.62 5.92
CA GLY A 186 -9.72 24.70 5.45
C GLY A 186 -8.26 24.32 5.14
N SER A 187 -7.88 23.04 5.23
CA SER A 187 -6.53 22.62 4.82
C SER A 187 -6.40 22.57 3.30
N ASP A 188 -5.35 23.20 2.76
CA ASP A 188 -4.97 23.16 1.36
C ASP A 188 -4.69 21.71 0.90
N PRO A 189 -5.40 21.17 -0.11
CA PRO A 189 -5.18 19.81 -0.62
C PRO A 189 -3.73 19.54 -1.04
N ALA A 190 -3.03 20.54 -1.60
CA ALA A 190 -1.62 20.39 -1.99
C ALA A 190 -0.72 20.27 -0.76
N ALA A 191 -1.02 21.00 0.31
CA ALA A 191 -0.31 20.89 1.58
C ALA A 191 -0.49 19.51 2.22
N GLU A 192 -1.71 18.96 2.23
CA GLU A 192 -1.94 17.62 2.78
C GLU A 192 -1.26 16.53 1.95
N LEU A 193 -1.33 16.60 0.62
CA LEU A 193 -0.63 15.64 -0.24
C LEU A 193 0.89 15.71 -0.04
N PHE A 194 1.46 16.91 0.10
CA PHE A 194 2.88 17.09 0.39
C PHE A 194 3.26 16.50 1.76
N LYS A 195 2.51 16.81 2.82
CA LYS A 195 2.75 16.22 4.16
C LYS A 195 2.68 14.69 4.11
N ARG A 196 1.70 14.15 3.38
CA ARG A 196 1.50 12.71 3.22
C ARG A 196 2.70 12.06 2.51
N ALA A 197 3.16 12.64 1.41
CA ALA A 197 4.34 12.18 0.69
C ALA A 197 5.61 12.17 1.55
N VAL A 198 5.87 13.25 2.33
CA VAL A 198 7.03 13.32 3.24
C VAL A 198 6.95 12.27 4.34
N ARG A 199 5.78 12.10 4.98
CA ARG A 199 5.59 11.10 6.05
C ARG A 199 5.83 9.68 5.55
N LEU A 200 5.30 9.34 4.38
CA LEU A 200 5.46 8.00 3.80
C LEU A 200 6.92 7.71 3.48
N LEU A 201 7.62 8.66 2.83
CA LEU A 201 9.05 8.50 2.54
C LEU A 201 9.89 8.37 3.81
N ALA A 202 9.61 9.19 4.83
CA ALA A 202 10.36 9.16 6.08
C ALA A 202 10.17 7.83 6.84
N GLN A 203 8.94 7.30 6.83
CA GLN A 203 8.64 5.99 7.43
C GLN A 203 9.34 4.85 6.70
N THR A 204 9.31 4.85 5.36
CA THR A 204 9.91 3.78 4.55
C THR A 204 11.43 3.83 4.54
N GLN A 205 12.05 5.02 4.55
CA GLN A 205 13.51 5.15 4.57
C GLN A 205 14.09 5.08 5.98
N GLY A 206 13.27 5.24 7.02
CA GLY A 206 13.73 5.29 8.41
C GLY A 206 14.53 6.56 8.77
N ASP A 207 14.45 7.61 7.93
CA ASP A 207 15.07 8.92 8.16
C ASP A 207 13.99 10.01 8.10
N ALA A 208 14.03 10.95 9.05
CA ALA A 208 13.12 12.07 9.07
C ALA A 208 13.39 13.09 7.93
N TRP A 209 14.62 13.09 7.39
CA TRP A 209 15.00 13.91 6.24
C TRP A 209 14.90 13.12 4.94
N VAL A 210 14.11 13.63 4.00
CA VAL A 210 13.90 13.01 2.68
C VAL A 210 14.26 13.96 1.56
N SER A 211 14.68 13.44 0.41
CA SER A 211 15.00 14.26 -0.76
C SER A 211 13.77 15.00 -1.29
N GLN A 212 13.92 16.29 -1.60
CA GLN A 212 12.88 17.07 -2.26
C GLN A 212 12.47 16.46 -3.62
N SER A 213 13.43 15.92 -4.38
CA SER A 213 13.17 15.22 -5.64
C SER A 213 12.31 13.97 -5.39
N ALA A 214 12.65 13.19 -4.35
CA ALA A 214 11.87 12.01 -3.97
C ALA A 214 10.44 12.37 -3.55
N VAL A 215 10.23 13.48 -2.85
CA VAL A 215 8.89 13.97 -2.49
C VAL A 215 8.06 14.29 -3.73
N TRP A 216 8.64 14.95 -4.74
CA TRP A 216 7.93 15.20 -6.00
C TRP A 216 7.54 13.90 -6.70
N HIS A 217 8.48 12.97 -6.84
CA HIS A 217 8.18 11.66 -7.43
C HIS A 217 7.11 10.91 -6.65
N MET A 218 7.15 10.97 -5.32
CA MET A 218 6.14 10.36 -4.46
C MET A 218 4.76 11.00 -4.67
N ILE A 219 4.66 12.32 -4.72
CA ILE A 219 3.41 13.02 -5.06
C ILE A 219 2.84 12.53 -6.39
N LYS A 220 3.67 12.39 -7.43
CA LYS A 220 3.22 11.89 -8.73
C LYS A 220 2.84 10.40 -8.73
N ARG A 221 3.32 9.60 -7.76
CA ARG A 221 2.85 8.22 -7.56
C ARG A 221 1.51 8.16 -6.83
N LEU A 222 1.30 9.06 -5.86
CA LEU A 222 0.04 9.16 -5.11
C LEU A 222 -1.08 9.75 -5.97
N ASP A 223 -0.75 10.75 -6.78
CA ASP A 223 -1.65 11.41 -7.71
C ASP A 223 -0.89 11.80 -8.99
N ALA A 224 -1.07 10.97 -10.03
CA ALA A 224 -0.46 11.21 -11.34
C ALA A 224 -1.03 12.44 -12.04
N THR A 225 -2.21 12.94 -11.64
CA THR A 225 -2.85 14.14 -12.20
C THR A 225 -2.43 15.43 -11.52
N PHE A 226 -1.81 15.35 -10.32
CA PHE A 226 -1.40 16.52 -9.55
C PHE A 226 -0.55 17.52 -10.36
N ASP A 227 -0.99 18.78 -10.36
CA ASP A 227 -0.28 19.93 -10.91
C ASP A 227 -0.24 21.08 -9.88
N PRO A 228 0.95 21.52 -9.41
CA PRO A 228 1.08 22.67 -8.52
C PRO A 228 0.34 23.93 -8.98
N GLN A 229 0.20 24.15 -10.30
CA GLN A 229 -0.46 25.34 -10.85
C GLN A 229 -1.97 25.34 -10.58
N GLU A 230 -2.61 24.18 -10.64
CA GLU A 230 -4.04 24.02 -10.30
C GLU A 230 -4.29 24.31 -8.81
N HIS A 231 -3.25 24.20 -7.99
CA HIS A 231 -3.24 24.55 -6.56
C HIS A 231 -2.67 25.95 -6.27
N GLY A 232 -2.52 26.82 -7.27
CA GLY A 232 -2.10 28.21 -7.08
C GLY A 232 -0.60 28.41 -6.91
N HIS A 233 0.23 27.40 -7.22
CA HIS A 233 1.68 27.49 -7.15
C HIS A 233 2.33 27.41 -8.52
N ALA A 234 3.16 28.40 -8.87
CA ALA A 234 3.83 28.46 -10.18
C ALA A 234 4.78 27.26 -10.47
N SER A 235 5.24 26.56 -9.43
CA SER A 235 6.08 25.37 -9.56
C SER A 235 6.10 24.58 -8.24
N PHE A 236 6.59 23.34 -8.28
CA PHE A 236 6.83 22.55 -7.07
C PHE A 236 7.77 23.24 -6.07
N LEU A 237 8.79 23.96 -6.57
CA LEU A 237 9.69 24.73 -5.71
C LEU A 237 8.98 25.90 -5.03
N ALA A 238 8.09 26.60 -5.76
CA ALA A 238 7.27 27.68 -5.20
C ALA A 238 6.31 27.15 -4.14
N MET A 239 5.70 25.99 -4.39
CA MET A 239 4.85 25.27 -3.44
C MET A 239 5.60 24.89 -2.16
N ARG A 240 6.77 24.24 -2.28
CA ARG A 240 7.62 23.89 -1.11
C ARG A 240 8.00 25.12 -0.28
N LYS A 241 8.35 26.23 -0.94
CA LYS A 241 8.65 27.51 -0.27
C LYS A 241 7.42 28.10 0.45
N ALA A 242 6.23 27.99 -0.14
CA ALA A 242 4.99 28.42 0.52
C ALA A 242 4.71 27.62 1.81
N PHE A 243 5.31 26.43 1.95
CA PHE A 243 5.14 25.54 3.11
C PHE A 243 6.25 25.67 4.18
N ASP A 244 7.14 26.66 4.09
CA ASP A 244 8.28 26.86 5.03
C ASP A 244 7.88 27.05 6.51
N ALA A 245 6.61 27.41 6.77
CA ALA A 245 6.07 27.49 8.11
C ALA A 245 6.08 26.14 8.86
N TRP A 246 5.98 25.03 8.14
CA TRP A 246 5.89 23.67 8.70
C TRP A 246 6.78 22.64 7.99
N VAL A 247 7.51 23.04 6.94
CA VAL A 247 8.57 22.26 6.29
C VAL A 247 9.92 22.90 6.60
N GLU A 248 10.84 22.12 7.13
CA GLU A 248 12.26 22.48 7.17
C GLU A 248 12.94 22.00 5.90
N ALA A 249 13.80 22.83 5.33
CA ALA A 249 14.68 22.47 4.22
C ALA A 249 16.12 22.76 4.59
N ARG A 250 17.02 21.85 4.20
CA ARG A 250 18.47 22.04 4.29
C ARG A 250 19.14 21.60 3.00
N ASP A 251 20.20 22.28 2.63
CA ASP A 251 21.01 21.87 1.48
C ASP A 251 21.87 20.67 1.89
N GLY A 252 21.65 19.53 1.24
CA GLY A 252 22.49 18.35 1.34
C GLY A 252 23.68 18.43 0.38
N ALA A 253 24.51 17.37 0.37
CA ALA A 253 25.70 17.31 -0.48
C ALA A 253 25.40 17.33 -1.99
N SER A 254 24.22 16.83 -2.39
CA SER A 254 23.80 16.73 -3.80
C SER A 254 22.37 17.19 -4.07
N GLU A 255 21.50 17.18 -3.05
CA GLU A 255 20.08 17.52 -3.18
C GLU A 255 19.58 18.26 -1.93
N THR A 256 18.55 19.08 -2.10
CA THR A 256 17.83 19.69 -0.98
C THR A 256 17.04 18.62 -0.24
N LEU A 257 17.26 18.51 1.06
CA LEU A 257 16.53 17.62 1.95
C LEU A 257 15.42 18.40 2.64
N VAL A 258 14.26 17.76 2.81
CA VAL A 258 13.10 18.32 3.49
C VAL A 258 12.62 17.40 4.60
N ARG A 259 12.01 18.01 5.62
CA ARG A 259 11.40 17.32 6.76
C ARG A 259 10.22 18.14 7.27
N LEU A 260 9.22 17.48 7.86
CA LEU A 260 8.16 18.16 8.62
C LEU A 260 8.67 18.59 10.01
N ARG A 261 8.34 19.82 10.43
CA ARG A 261 8.66 20.34 11.77
C ARG A 261 8.08 19.47 12.88
#